data_AF-A0A2N0TQN5-F1
#
_entry.id   AF-A0A2N0TQN5-F1
#
_cell.length_a   1.000
_cell.length_b   1.000
_cell.length_c   1.000
_cell.angle_alpha   90.00
_cell.angle_beta   90.00
_cell.angle_gamma   90.00
#
_symmetry.space_group_name_H-M   'P 1'
#
loop_
_entity.id
_entity.type
_entity.pdbx_description
1 polymer ?
#
loop_
_entity_poly.entity_id
_entity_poly.type
_entity_poly.pdbx_seq_one_letter_code
_entity_poly.pdbx_strand_id
1 'polypeptide(L)'
;MDLFLSYAGNSIEFHEIDVPLLKNFAAYIEFKKKRAKRTVVNYMICIRAIYNLALVANKADRNDYPFGKGKYQIKIPDAKKIGLTIEELKKLENAKDLNEANQHVLSVWLLSLFFRSTDNRYYSIKMDRLKGLPIILSDEEK
;
A
#
# COMPACT_ATOMS: atom_id res chain seq x y z
N MET A 1 -3.80 -15.39 7.40
CA MET A 1 -4.84 -15.76 8.39
C MET A 1 -4.26 -16.60 9.52
N ASP A 2 -3.19 -17.33 9.27
CA ASP A 2 -2.51 -18.21 10.22
C ASP A 2 -2.18 -17.56 11.55
N LEU A 3 -1.76 -16.29 11.54
CA LEU A 3 -1.52 -15.54 12.78
C LEU A 3 -2.76 -15.42 13.66
N PHE A 4 -3.94 -15.19 13.06
CA PHE A 4 -5.20 -15.11 13.79
C PHE A 4 -5.57 -16.48 14.36
N LEU A 5 -5.49 -17.54 13.56
CA LEU A 5 -5.79 -18.91 14.03
C LEU A 5 -4.83 -19.35 15.15
N SER A 6 -3.54 -19.03 15.03
CA SER A 6 -2.55 -19.31 16.09
C SER A 6 -2.81 -18.55 17.39
N TYR A 7 -3.52 -17.41 17.31
CA TYR A 7 -3.87 -16.61 18.47
C TYR A 7 -5.20 -17.06 19.09
N ALA A 8 -6.20 -17.35 18.25
CA ALA A 8 -7.54 -17.74 18.67
C ALA A 8 -7.65 -19.21 19.09
N GLY A 9 -6.64 -20.03 18.78
CA GLY A 9 -6.72 -21.49 18.86
C GLY A 9 -7.12 -22.05 17.51
N ASN A 10 -6.36 -23.00 16.98
CA ASN A 10 -6.36 -23.45 15.56
C ASN A 10 -7.72 -23.91 15.00
N SER A 11 -8.77 -23.97 15.80
CA SER A 11 -10.16 -24.21 15.40
C SER A 11 -11.06 -23.31 16.23
N ILE A 12 -11.49 -22.19 15.64
CA ILE A 12 -12.45 -21.25 16.25
C ILE A 12 -13.74 -21.26 15.43
N GLU A 13 -14.88 -21.29 16.11
CA GLU A 13 -16.20 -21.18 15.49
C GLU A 13 -16.61 -19.71 15.27
N PHE A 14 -17.52 -19.46 14.33
CA PHE A 14 -17.94 -18.09 13.99
C PHE A 14 -18.66 -17.36 15.13
N HIS A 15 -19.33 -18.09 16.01
CA HIS A 15 -20.03 -17.51 17.16
C HIS A 15 -19.05 -17.05 18.27
N GLU A 16 -17.84 -17.63 18.31
CA GLU A 16 -16.78 -17.26 19.26
C GLU A 16 -16.03 -15.99 18.84
N ILE A 17 -16.19 -15.56 17.58
CA ILE A 17 -15.56 -14.33 17.08
C ILE A 17 -16.38 -13.13 17.55
N ASP A 18 -16.06 -12.64 18.74
CA ASP A 18 -16.73 -11.50 19.37
C ASP A 18 -15.90 -10.19 19.28
N VAL A 19 -16.52 -9.08 19.68
CA VAL A 19 -15.87 -7.76 19.68
C VAL A 19 -14.65 -7.72 20.64
N PRO A 20 -14.72 -8.25 21.87
CA PRO A 20 -13.56 -8.40 22.76
C PRO A 20 -12.36 -9.11 22.12
N LEU A 21 -12.57 -10.27 21.49
CA LEU A 21 -11.53 -11.05 20.84
C LEU A 21 -10.84 -10.23 19.74
N LEU A 22 -11.62 -9.56 18.89
CA LEU A 22 -11.08 -8.72 17.82
C LEU A 22 -10.25 -7.54 18.37
N LYS A 23 -10.67 -6.93 19.48
CA LYS A 23 -9.91 -5.86 20.15
C LYS A 23 -8.62 -6.40 20.78
N ASN A 24 -8.68 -7.54 21.44
CA ASN A 24 -7.52 -8.18 22.06
C ASN A 24 -6.50 -8.63 21.00
N PHE A 25 -6.97 -9.17 19.88
CA PHE A 25 -6.13 -9.54 18.75
C PHE A 25 -5.47 -8.30 18.10
N ALA A 26 -6.22 -7.21 17.93
CA ALA A 26 -5.67 -5.94 17.44
C ALA A 26 -4.53 -5.44 18.34
N ALA A 27 -4.75 -5.44 19.65
CA ALA A 27 -3.75 -5.05 20.64
C ALA A 27 -2.54 -6.00 20.62
N TYR A 28 -2.75 -7.32 20.49
CA TYR A 28 -1.67 -8.30 20.35
C TYR A 28 -0.77 -8.00 19.15
N ILE A 29 -1.36 -7.70 17.99
CA ILE A 29 -0.58 -7.39 16.79
C ILE A 29 0.21 -6.08 16.97
N GLU A 30 -0.41 -5.05 17.54
CA GLU A 30 0.20 -3.73 17.70
C GLU A 30 1.32 -3.75 18.75
N PHE A 31 1.06 -4.30 19.93
CA PHE A 31 2.01 -4.24 21.06
C PHE A 31 3.00 -5.41 21.08
N LYS A 32 2.51 -6.65 20.93
CA LYS A 32 3.36 -7.84 21.06
C LYS A 32 4.13 -8.16 19.78
N LYS A 33 3.50 -7.99 18.61
CA LYS A 33 4.16 -8.19 17.31
C LYS A 33 4.75 -6.90 16.71
N LYS A 34 4.57 -5.75 17.36
CA LYS A 34 5.09 -4.43 16.94
C LYS A 34 4.81 -4.12 15.47
N ARG A 35 3.62 -4.49 14.96
CA ARG A 35 3.24 -4.25 13.57
C ARG A 35 2.54 -2.91 13.41
N ALA A 36 2.64 -2.34 12.21
CA ALA A 36 1.97 -1.09 11.88
C ALA A 36 0.44 -1.23 11.95
N LYS A 37 -0.25 -0.13 12.27
CA LYS A 37 -1.72 -0.05 12.31
C LYS A 37 -2.37 -0.51 11.01
N ARG A 38 -1.74 -0.25 9.86
CA ARG A 38 -2.22 -0.72 8.55
C ARG A 38 -2.29 -2.24 8.48
N THR A 39 -1.31 -2.94 9.06
CA THR A 39 -1.30 -4.39 9.12
C THR A 39 -2.46 -4.92 9.96
N VAL A 40 -2.71 -4.32 11.12
CA VAL A 40 -3.86 -4.67 11.99
C VAL A 40 -5.17 -4.53 11.21
N VAL A 41 -5.36 -3.40 10.53
CA VAL A 41 -6.54 -3.13 9.71
C VAL A 41 -6.70 -4.15 8.59
N ASN A 42 -5.61 -4.53 7.90
CA ASN A 42 -5.65 -5.54 6.86
C ASN A 42 -6.13 -6.89 7.40
N TYR A 43 -5.67 -7.31 8.59
CA TYR A 43 -6.20 -8.52 9.24
C TYR A 43 -7.71 -8.40 9.52
N MET A 44 -8.17 -7.27 10.05
CA MET A 44 -9.60 -7.07 10.34
C MET A 44 -10.46 -7.08 9.06
N ILE A 45 -9.94 -6.54 7.95
CA ILE A 45 -10.62 -6.60 6.65
C ILE A 45 -10.75 -8.06 6.18
N CYS A 46 -9.69 -8.85 6.30
CA CYS A 46 -9.71 -10.26 5.94
C CYS A 46 -10.68 -11.07 6.81
N ILE A 47 -10.66 -10.88 8.13
CA ILE A 47 -11.58 -11.57 9.05
C ILE A 47 -13.03 -11.22 8.70
N ARG A 48 -13.33 -9.93 8.47
CA ARG A 48 -14.67 -9.50 8.04
C ARG A 48 -15.10 -10.13 6.72
N ALA A 49 -14.20 -10.23 5.74
CA ALA A 49 -14.50 -10.86 4.46
C ALA A 49 -14.84 -12.35 4.62
N ILE A 50 -14.08 -13.08 5.45
CA ILE A 50 -14.33 -14.50 5.74
C ILE A 50 -15.67 -14.68 6.46
N TYR A 51 -15.96 -13.84 7.46
CA TYR A 51 -17.25 -13.89 8.16
C TYR A 51 -18.41 -13.63 7.20
N ASN A 52 -18.28 -12.64 6.31
CA ASN A 52 -19.29 -12.36 5.29
C ASN A 52 -19.50 -13.53 4.33
N LEU A 53 -18.43 -14.23 3.94
CA LEU A 53 -18.53 -15.43 3.14
C LEU A 53 -19.27 -16.55 3.88
N ALA A 54 -19.00 -16.72 5.17
CA ALA A 54 -19.71 -17.70 6.01
C ALA A 54 -21.20 -17.37 6.18
N LEU A 55 -21.57 -16.08 6.27
CA LEU A 55 -22.97 -15.65 6.28
C LEU A 55 -23.68 -16.03 4.98
N VAL A 56 -23.04 -15.82 3.82
CA VAL A 56 -23.61 -16.22 2.51
C VAL A 56 -23.75 -17.74 2.42
N ALA A 57 -22.82 -18.49 3.00
CA ALA A 57 -22.84 -19.95 3.04
C ALA A 57 -23.76 -20.54 4.13
N ASN A 58 -24.49 -19.71 4.89
CA ASN A 58 -25.28 -20.12 6.07
C ASN A 58 -24.48 -20.92 7.12
N LYS A 59 -23.20 -20.59 7.29
CA LYS A 59 -22.28 -21.18 8.29
C LYS A 59 -22.06 -20.27 9.50
N ALA A 60 -22.66 -19.08 9.51
CA ALA A 60 -22.61 -18.13 10.61
C ALA A 60 -23.98 -17.45 10.78
N ASP A 61 -24.28 -16.97 11.98
CA ASP A 61 -25.49 -16.18 12.27
C ASP A 61 -25.19 -14.67 12.15
N ARG A 62 -26.16 -13.90 11.64
CA ARG A 62 -26.13 -12.44 11.62
C ARG A 62 -26.20 -11.84 13.02
N ASN A 63 -26.83 -12.52 13.99
CA ASN A 63 -26.92 -12.06 15.38
C ASN A 63 -25.52 -11.89 16.00
N ASP A 64 -24.65 -12.86 15.75
CA ASP A 64 -23.28 -12.92 16.27
C ASP A 64 -22.29 -12.06 15.47
N TYR A 65 -22.72 -11.44 14.37
CA TYR A 65 -21.84 -10.71 13.47
C TYR A 65 -21.07 -9.58 14.19
N PRO A 66 -19.73 -9.61 14.28
CA PRO A 66 -18.99 -8.75 15.21
C PRO A 66 -18.56 -7.39 14.63
N PHE A 67 -18.95 -7.06 13.40
CA PHE A 67 -18.55 -5.82 12.72
C PHE A 67 -19.72 -4.86 12.51
N GLY A 68 -19.44 -3.55 12.52
CA GLY A 68 -20.43 -2.52 12.16
C GLY A 68 -20.66 -1.45 13.22
N LYS A 69 -21.77 -0.71 13.09
CA LYS A 69 -22.13 0.38 14.02
C LYS A 69 -22.46 -0.20 15.40
N GLY A 70 -21.79 0.29 16.45
CA GLY A 70 -21.91 -0.25 17.81
C GLY A 70 -21.10 -1.52 18.09
N LYS A 71 -20.44 -2.10 17.08
CA LYS A 71 -19.57 -3.28 17.20
C LYS A 71 -18.13 -2.91 16.80
N TYR A 72 -17.32 -3.86 16.31
CA TYR A 72 -15.95 -3.54 15.87
C TYR A 72 -15.98 -2.70 14.58
N GLN A 73 -15.37 -1.51 14.63
CA GLN A 73 -15.26 -0.59 13.50
C GLN A 73 -13.83 -0.54 12.97
N ILE A 74 -13.67 -0.90 11.70
CA ILE A 74 -12.38 -0.86 11.02
C ILE A 74 -12.12 0.58 10.56
N LYS A 75 -11.14 1.24 11.17
CA LYS A 75 -10.68 2.58 10.76
C LYS A 75 -9.38 2.44 9.99
N ILE A 76 -9.43 2.74 8.70
CA ILE A 76 -8.24 2.70 7.85
C ILE A 76 -7.38 3.93 8.16
N PRO A 77 -6.12 3.78 8.60
CA PRO A 77 -5.25 4.93 8.80
C PRO A 77 -4.91 5.56 7.45
N ASP A 78 -4.87 6.90 7.45
CA ASP A 78 -4.44 7.67 6.28
C ASP A 78 -3.00 7.31 5.92
N ALA A 79 -2.78 7.03 4.64
CA ALA A 79 -1.44 6.83 4.13
C ALA A 79 -0.77 8.20 3.97
N LYS A 80 0.33 8.44 4.69
CA LYS A 80 1.17 9.61 4.44
C LYS A 80 1.95 9.42 3.14
N LYS A 81 1.30 9.67 2.01
CA LYS A 81 1.94 9.69 0.69
C LYS A 81 2.61 11.04 0.51
N ILE A 82 3.88 11.13 0.90
CA ILE A 82 4.68 12.33 0.67
C ILE A 82 5.16 12.28 -0.78
N GLY A 83 4.66 13.20 -1.60
CA GLY A 83 5.20 13.42 -2.93
C GLY A 83 6.52 14.20 -2.85
N LEU A 84 7.36 14.05 -3.87
CA LEU A 84 8.56 14.88 -4.00
C LEU A 84 8.18 16.33 -4.31
N THR A 85 8.86 17.27 -3.67
CA THR A 85 8.78 18.69 -4.01
C THR A 85 9.57 18.97 -5.29
N ILE A 86 9.28 20.11 -5.94
CA ILE A 86 10.00 20.54 -7.16
C ILE A 86 11.50 20.74 -6.88
N GLU A 87 11.86 21.20 -5.69
CA GLU A 87 13.25 21.40 -5.28
C GLU A 87 14.00 20.08 -5.14
N GLU A 88 13.37 19.08 -4.52
CA GLU A 88 13.92 17.72 -4.41
C GLU A 88 14.07 17.06 -5.78
N LEU A 89 13.08 17.26 -6.68
CA LEU A 89 13.17 16.76 -8.04
C LEU A 89 14.35 17.39 -8.80
N LYS A 90 14.56 18.71 -8.67
CA LYS A 90 15.72 19.40 -9.27
C LYS A 90 17.05 18.90 -8.70
N LYS A 91 17.11 18.56 -7.41
CA LYS A 91 18.31 17.96 -6.81
C LYS A 91 18.60 16.58 -7.39
N LEU A 92 17.55 15.77 -7.63
CA LEU A 92 17.68 14.47 -8.29
C LEU A 92 18.13 14.62 -9.75
N GLU A 93 17.56 15.56 -10.52
CA GLU A 93 17.97 15.82 -11.91
C GLU A 93 19.43 16.27 -12.03
N ASN A 94 19.94 17.02 -11.06
CA ASN A 94 21.31 17.55 -11.07
C ASN A 94 22.29 16.73 -10.21
N ALA A 95 21.91 15.52 -9.79
CA ALA A 95 22.78 14.66 -8.99
C ALA A 95 24.03 14.29 -9.80
N LYS A 96 25.21 14.52 -9.22
CA LYS A 96 26.52 14.17 -9.79
C LYS A 96 27.15 13.04 -8.97
N ASP A 97 28.21 12.43 -9.50
CA ASP A 97 28.99 11.38 -8.84
C ASP A 97 28.21 10.09 -8.54
N LEU A 98 27.27 9.73 -9.42
CA LEU A 98 26.54 8.45 -9.38
C LEU A 98 27.29 7.38 -10.18
N ASN A 99 27.25 6.14 -9.69
CA ASN A 99 27.63 4.98 -10.48
C ASN A 99 26.70 4.83 -11.71
N GLU A 100 27.20 4.25 -12.79
CA GLU A 100 26.49 4.05 -14.07
C GLU A 100 25.13 3.38 -13.88
N ALA A 101 25.08 2.32 -13.05
CA ALA A 101 23.83 1.63 -12.72
C ALA A 101 22.80 2.56 -12.04
N ASN A 102 23.25 3.39 -11.10
CA ASN A 102 22.36 4.32 -10.39
C ASN A 102 21.90 5.46 -11.31
N GLN A 103 22.77 5.91 -12.21
CA GLN A 103 22.43 6.91 -13.21
C GLN A 103 21.39 6.39 -14.21
N HIS A 104 21.51 5.12 -14.62
CA HIS A 104 20.51 4.47 -15.47
C HIS A 104 19.16 4.34 -14.76
N VAL A 105 19.13 3.84 -13.52
CA VAL A 105 17.89 3.73 -12.73
C VAL A 105 17.24 5.10 -12.53
N LEU A 106 18.02 6.14 -12.22
CA LEU A 106 17.52 7.51 -12.08
C LEU A 106 16.89 8.01 -13.39
N SER A 107 17.54 7.78 -14.52
CA SER A 107 17.05 8.19 -15.85
C SER A 107 15.74 7.50 -16.21
N VAL A 108 15.65 6.18 -16.00
CA VAL A 108 14.42 5.40 -16.24
C VAL A 108 13.30 5.83 -15.29
N TRP A 109 13.62 6.09 -14.01
CA TRP A 109 12.64 6.55 -13.04
C TRP A 109 12.12 7.95 -13.37
N LEU A 110 12.99 8.90 -13.74
CA LEU A 110 12.59 10.24 -14.18
C LEU A 110 11.72 10.18 -15.43
N LEU A 111 12.08 9.33 -16.41
CA LEU A 111 11.27 9.09 -17.61
C LEU A 111 9.86 8.62 -17.25
N SER A 112 9.73 7.67 -16.31
CA SER A 112 8.43 7.18 -15.85
C SER A 112 7.59 8.28 -15.17
N LEU A 113 8.25 9.18 -14.43
CA LEU A 113 7.60 10.34 -13.83
C LEU A 113 7.10 11.32 -14.90
N PHE A 114 7.88 11.52 -15.97
CA PHE A 114 7.51 12.40 -17.07
C PHE A 114 6.29 11.90 -17.85
N PHE A 115 6.18 10.60 -18.10
CA PHE A 115 5.01 10.04 -18.79
C PHE A 115 3.73 10.07 -17.96
N ARG A 116 3.85 10.02 -16.63
CA ARG A 116 2.69 10.02 -15.72
C ARG A 116 2.08 11.40 -15.53
N SER A 117 2.84 12.48 -15.74
CA SER A 117 2.40 13.83 -15.39
C SER A 117 1.95 14.63 -16.62
N THR A 118 1.04 14.11 -17.44
CA THR A 118 0.54 14.84 -18.62
C THR A 118 -0.33 16.06 -18.30
N ASP A 119 -0.48 16.45 -17.03
CA ASP A 119 -1.12 17.69 -16.60
C ASP A 119 -0.24 18.43 -15.58
N ASN A 120 0.71 19.23 -16.09
CA ASN A 120 1.26 20.37 -15.34
C ASN A 120 1.99 21.34 -16.27
N ARG A 121 1.91 22.64 -15.98
CA ARG A 121 2.49 23.77 -16.74
C ARG A 121 4.04 23.78 -16.87
N TYR A 122 4.71 22.72 -16.41
CA TYR A 122 6.15 22.49 -16.55
C TYR A 122 6.55 21.83 -17.89
N TYR A 123 5.63 21.12 -18.56
CA TYR A 123 5.94 20.35 -19.78
C TYR A 123 6.17 21.21 -21.01
N SER A 124 5.43 22.31 -21.13
CA SER A 124 5.56 23.25 -22.26
C SER A 124 6.94 23.90 -22.35
N ILE A 125 7.68 24.00 -21.23
CA ILE A 125 8.99 24.67 -21.17
C ILE A 125 10.16 23.70 -21.45
N LYS A 126 10.01 22.38 -21.25
CA LYS A 126 11.08 21.39 -21.50
C LYS A 126 10.93 20.63 -22.83
N MET A 127 9.73 20.44 -23.37
CA MET A 127 9.53 19.74 -24.65
C MET A 127 10.17 20.48 -25.84
N ASP A 128 10.28 21.81 -25.79
CA ASP A 128 11.03 22.56 -26.81
C ASP A 128 12.55 22.33 -26.74
N ARG A 129 13.09 21.89 -25.60
CA ARG A 129 14.51 21.52 -25.46
C ARG A 129 14.81 20.06 -25.84
N LEU A 130 13.79 19.20 -25.89
CA LEU A 130 13.92 17.81 -26.34
C LEU A 130 13.89 17.67 -27.86
N LYS A 131 13.42 18.69 -28.60
CA LYS A 131 13.43 18.72 -30.08
C LYS A 131 14.82 18.76 -30.72
N GLY A 132 15.89 18.93 -29.94
CA GLY A 132 17.27 19.04 -30.44
C GLY A 132 18.27 18.08 -29.79
N LEU A 133 17.83 17.14 -28.96
CA LEU A 133 18.71 16.13 -28.39
C LEU A 133 18.72 14.92 -29.32
N PRO A 134 19.89 14.45 -29.82
CA PRO A 134 19.95 13.19 -30.51
C PRO A 134 19.48 12.12 -29.53
N ILE A 135 18.34 11.52 -29.85
CA ILE A 135 17.92 10.28 -29.21
C ILE A 135 18.96 9.28 -29.67
N ILE A 136 20.01 9.06 -28.87
CA ILE A 136 20.85 7.88 -29.04
C ILE A 136 19.96 6.73 -28.58
N LEU A 137 19.10 6.27 -29.48
CA LEU A 137 18.72 4.87 -29.48
C LEU A 137 20.05 4.15 -29.64
N SER A 138 20.44 3.40 -28.63
CA SER A 138 21.49 2.40 -28.80
C SER A 138 21.03 1.52 -29.96
N ASP A 139 21.65 1.68 -31.12
CA ASP A 139 21.51 0.78 -32.24
C ASP A 139 21.96 -0.60 -31.76
N GLU A 140 20.99 -1.45 -31.41
CA GLU A 140 21.13 -2.87 -31.62
C GLU A 140 21.13 -3.09 -33.14
N GLU A 141 22.29 -3.37 -33.72
CA GLU A 141 22.52 -4.40 -34.75
C GLU A 141 23.91 -4.23 -35.42
N LYS A 142 24.89 -5.04 -34.99
CA LYS A 142 25.55 -6.03 -35.86
C LYS A 142 26.40 -7.01 -35.08
#